data_AF-A0A9X2SI16-F1
#
_entry.id   AF-A0A9X2SI16-F1
#
_cell.length_a   1.000
_cell.length_b   1.000
_cell.length_c   1.000
_cell.angle_alpha   90.00
_cell.angle_beta   90.00
_cell.angle_gamma   90.00
#
_symmetry.space_group_name_H-M   'P 1'
#
loop_
_entity.id
_entity.type
_entity.pdbx_description
1 polymer ?
#
loop_
_entity_poly.entity_id
_entity_poly.type
_entity_poly.pdbx_seq_one_letter_code
_entity_poly.pdbx_strand_id
1 'polypeptide(L)'
;MTVFTTPAPITATLTTAGARIHVAASERADTVVRVEPIDAGSKSDVKVAEQTRVEFADGQLSVETTKSGAKNGSVAITIEVPAGSKLALNTAWTDVRAAGPLGDCALAVASGQVQLEQVAALRGRLAAGGVAVGRVTGAADIDGGAAAVRVGEAEGVFTYEGSSGALWIGHAHSDVSLTGAGGSFDVDRADGDVVAKAGHCPIRIGVLSRGEAELVNAAGGIEIGVSEGSTASVDADSTKGAVRNTLPQQTGGEQVRIHARTRLDDIVIHRAG
;
A
#
# COMPACT_ATOMS: atom_id res chain seq x y z
N MET A 1 14.63 19.03 20.40
CA MET A 1 14.11 17.73 20.89
C MET A 1 13.02 18.02 21.90
N THR A 2 11.86 17.39 21.78
CA THR A 2 10.75 17.45 22.72
C THR A 2 10.38 16.04 23.16
N VAL A 3 10.01 15.89 24.43
CA VAL A 3 9.67 14.59 25.04
C VAL A 3 8.35 14.73 25.79
N PHE A 4 7.45 13.77 25.58
CA PHE A 4 6.13 13.70 26.20
C PHE A 4 5.94 12.36 26.90
N THR A 5 5.32 12.35 28.07
CA THR A 5 4.96 11.09 28.74
C THR A 5 3.69 10.51 28.11
N THR A 6 3.79 9.32 27.53
CA THR A 6 2.74 8.67 26.74
C THR A 6 2.71 7.18 27.06
N PRO A 7 2.19 6.78 28.24
CA PRO A 7 2.17 5.38 28.67
C PRO A 7 1.19 4.51 27.87
N ALA A 8 0.36 5.14 27.03
CA ALA A 8 -0.57 4.48 26.12
C ALA A 8 -0.32 4.96 24.68
N PRO A 9 -0.70 4.16 23.66
CA PRO A 9 -0.58 4.55 22.25
C PRO A 9 -1.29 5.87 21.96
N ILE A 10 -0.67 6.69 21.10
CA ILE A 10 -1.17 8.03 20.74
C ILE A 10 -1.65 8.06 19.29
N THR A 11 -2.18 9.21 18.86
CA THR A 11 -2.35 9.53 17.44
C THR A 11 -1.33 10.59 17.03
N ALA A 12 -0.47 10.26 16.07
CA ALA A 12 0.51 11.19 15.50
C ALA A 12 0.04 11.69 14.13
N THR A 13 -0.17 13.00 14.01
CA THR A 13 -0.54 13.67 12.77
C THR A 13 0.63 14.50 12.25
N LEU A 14 1.01 14.24 10.99
CA LEU A 14 2.13 14.87 10.32
C LEU A 14 1.63 15.63 9.09
N THR A 15 1.65 16.96 9.15
CA THR A 15 1.32 17.82 8.02
C THR A 15 2.60 18.49 7.52
N THR A 16 3.22 17.93 6.47
CA THR A 16 4.56 18.34 6.05
C THR A 16 4.70 18.55 4.55
N ALA A 17 5.46 19.58 4.18
CA ALA A 17 5.88 19.80 2.80
C ALA A 17 7.40 19.91 2.73
N GLY A 18 8.08 19.02 2.00
CA GLY A 18 9.54 19.02 1.88
C GLY A 18 10.25 18.51 3.15
N ALA A 19 9.91 17.31 3.61
CA ALA A 19 10.51 16.70 4.81
C ALA A 19 11.07 15.29 4.58
N ARG A 20 11.97 14.84 5.46
CA ARG A 20 12.36 13.45 5.63
C ARG A 20 11.94 13.01 7.02
N ILE A 21 11.02 12.06 7.10
CA ILE A 21 10.42 11.62 8.35
C ILE A 21 10.84 10.20 8.66
N HIS A 22 11.32 9.99 9.89
CA HIS A 22 11.50 8.68 10.47
C HIS A 22 10.58 8.52 11.68
N VAL A 23 9.75 7.48 11.66
CA VAL A 23 8.89 7.11 12.79
C VAL A 23 9.34 5.74 13.29
N ALA A 24 9.48 5.59 14.60
CA ALA A 24 9.78 4.31 15.24
C ALA A 24 8.72 4.02 16.31
N ALA A 25 7.92 2.97 16.09
CA ALA A 25 6.97 2.45 17.07
C ALA A 25 7.61 1.28 17.84
N SER A 26 7.68 1.38 19.17
CA SER A 26 8.30 0.34 20.01
C SER A 26 7.64 0.25 21.38
N GLU A 27 8.00 -0.77 22.16
CA GLU A 27 7.62 -0.87 23.57
C GLU A 27 8.29 0.25 24.37
N ARG A 28 7.59 1.37 24.53
CA ARG A 28 8.02 2.57 25.25
C ARG A 28 6.83 3.29 25.87
N ALA A 29 7.09 4.13 26.87
CA ALA A 29 6.07 4.88 27.61
C ALA A 29 6.19 6.42 27.41
N ASP A 30 6.94 6.83 26.39
CA ASP A 30 7.19 8.22 26.05
C ASP A 30 7.15 8.43 24.54
N THR A 31 7.00 9.69 24.14
CA THR A 31 7.05 10.12 22.76
C THR A 31 8.14 11.16 22.61
N VAL A 32 9.06 10.91 21.69
CA VAL A 32 10.19 11.80 21.41
C VAL A 32 10.05 12.36 20.01
N VAL A 33 10.19 13.68 19.88
CA VAL A 33 10.23 14.34 18.58
C VAL A 33 11.50 15.16 18.45
N ARG A 34 12.22 14.93 17.35
CA ARG A 34 13.40 15.69 16.98
C ARG A 34 13.20 16.29 15.59
N VAL A 35 13.39 17.59 15.49
CA VAL A 35 13.27 18.37 14.26
C VAL A 35 14.61 19.04 14.02
N GLU A 36 15.19 18.80 12.86
CA GLU A 36 16.52 19.28 12.48
C GLU A 36 16.49 19.73 11.01
N PRO A 37 17.20 20.79 10.62
CA PRO A 37 17.41 21.08 9.21
C PRO A 37 18.20 19.93 8.56
N ILE A 38 17.90 19.62 7.29
CA ILE A 38 18.69 18.62 6.55
C ILE A 38 20.12 19.12 6.34
N ASP A 39 20.28 20.39 5.97
CA ASP A 39 21.57 21.07 5.91
C ASP A 39 21.60 22.28 6.86
N ALA A 40 22.38 22.17 7.93
CA ALA A 40 22.55 23.25 8.91
C ALA A 40 23.29 24.49 8.34
N GLY A 41 24.02 24.34 7.23
CA GLY A 41 24.63 25.46 6.51
C GLY A 41 23.64 26.21 5.61
N SER A 42 22.49 25.61 5.32
CA SER A 42 21.46 26.20 4.46
C SER A 42 20.47 27.05 5.25
N LYS A 43 20.47 28.37 5.00
CA LYS A 43 19.52 29.29 5.64
C LYS A 43 18.05 28.95 5.34
N SER A 44 17.76 28.32 4.20
CA SER A 44 16.39 27.89 3.89
C SER A 44 15.97 26.73 4.77
N ASP A 45 16.85 25.76 4.98
CA ASP A 45 16.56 24.53 5.71
C ASP A 45 16.43 24.82 7.21
N VAL A 46 17.36 25.63 7.75
CA VAL A 46 17.28 26.14 9.13
C VAL A 46 15.94 26.83 9.36
N LYS A 47 15.52 27.70 8.43
CA LYS A 47 14.25 28.41 8.54
C LYS A 47 13.04 27.46 8.50
N VAL A 48 13.06 26.42 7.68
CA VAL A 48 11.95 25.44 7.63
C VAL A 48 11.89 24.63 8.92
N ALA A 49 13.04 24.22 9.46
CA ALA A 49 13.12 23.50 10.74
C ALA A 49 12.63 24.36 11.92
N GLU A 50 13.05 25.63 12.01
CA GLU A 50 12.58 26.58 13.03
C GLU A 50 11.07 26.87 12.92
N GLN A 51 10.52 26.80 11.69
CA GLN A 51 9.10 27.01 11.41
C GLN A 51 8.28 25.70 11.41
N THR A 52 8.87 24.61 11.91
CA THR A 52 8.15 23.36 12.15
C THR A 52 7.65 23.35 13.60
N ARG A 53 6.33 23.27 13.77
CA ARG A 53 5.67 23.24 15.08
C ARG A 53 5.48 21.81 15.54
N VAL A 54 5.67 21.58 16.83
CA VAL A 54 5.43 20.30 17.50
C VAL A 54 4.55 20.57 18.71
N GLU A 55 3.36 20.00 18.71
CA GLU A 55 2.36 20.16 19.76
C GLU A 55 1.87 18.80 20.22
N PHE A 56 1.62 18.65 21.52
CA PHE A 56 1.05 17.43 22.07
C PHE A 56 0.01 17.78 23.13
N ALA A 57 -1.22 17.31 22.93
CA ALA A 57 -2.32 17.47 23.87
C ALA A 57 -3.28 16.27 23.74
N ASP A 58 -3.81 15.80 24.87
CA ASP A 58 -4.87 14.78 24.91
C ASP A 58 -4.58 13.50 24.08
N GLY A 59 -3.32 13.05 24.07
CA GLY A 59 -2.92 11.85 23.31
C GLY A 59 -2.81 12.08 21.80
N GLN A 60 -2.80 13.34 21.35
CA GLN A 60 -2.61 13.72 19.96
C GLN A 60 -1.30 14.49 19.80
N LEU A 61 -0.39 13.93 19.03
CA LEU A 61 0.83 14.60 18.57
C LEU A 61 0.54 15.26 17.22
N SER A 62 0.80 16.55 17.10
CA SER A 62 0.76 17.30 15.84
C SER A 62 2.16 17.79 15.50
N VAL A 63 2.62 17.50 14.29
CA VAL A 63 3.85 18.04 13.72
C VAL A 63 3.54 18.69 12.39
N GLU A 64 3.78 20.00 12.30
CA GLU A 64 3.37 20.81 11.16
C GLU A 64 4.52 21.68 10.63
N THR A 65 4.84 21.58 9.33
CA THR A 65 5.73 22.55 8.67
C THR A 65 4.93 23.78 8.24
N THR A 66 4.98 24.88 9.00
CA THR A 66 4.22 26.12 8.66
C THR A 66 4.81 26.89 7.48
N LYS A 67 5.99 26.49 7.03
CA LYS A 67 6.61 26.91 5.77
C LYS A 67 7.02 25.67 4.99
N SER A 68 6.67 25.62 3.71
CA SER A 68 7.08 24.54 2.83
C SER A 68 8.59 24.51 2.64
N GLY A 69 9.16 23.30 2.74
CA GLY A 69 10.52 22.99 2.35
C GLY A 69 10.70 22.86 0.84
N ALA A 70 11.95 22.61 0.44
CA ALA A 70 12.27 22.30 -0.95
C ALA A 70 11.72 20.92 -1.36
N LYS A 71 11.56 20.69 -2.67
CA LYS A 71 11.04 19.43 -3.22
C LYS A 71 11.90 18.20 -2.90
N ASN A 72 13.17 18.41 -2.58
CA ASN A 72 14.14 17.38 -2.17
C ASN A 72 14.29 17.25 -0.64
N GLY A 73 13.44 17.96 0.11
CA GLY A 73 13.46 18.04 1.56
C GLY A 73 14.29 19.21 2.08
N SER A 74 13.82 19.82 3.17
CA SER A 74 14.54 20.84 3.95
C SER A 74 14.64 20.52 5.43
N VAL A 75 13.77 19.64 5.95
CA VAL A 75 13.71 19.29 7.38
C VAL A 75 13.73 17.77 7.58
N ALA A 76 14.51 17.32 8.54
CA ALA A 76 14.50 15.95 9.05
C ALA A 76 13.70 15.90 10.35
N ILE A 77 12.74 14.99 10.43
CA ILE A 77 11.86 14.81 11.57
C ILE A 77 11.98 13.36 12.04
N THR A 78 12.44 13.15 13.26
CA THR A 78 12.47 11.83 13.90
C THR A 78 11.43 11.79 15.00
N ILE A 79 10.60 10.75 15.00
CA ILE A 79 9.51 10.55 15.95
C ILE A 79 9.61 9.15 16.49
N GLU A 80 9.60 9.02 17.80
CA GLU A 80 9.57 7.72 18.46
C GLU A 80 8.31 7.67 19.33
N VAL A 81 7.48 6.63 19.17
CA VAL A 81 6.15 6.50 19.77
C VAL A 81 5.90 5.11 20.34
N PRO A 82 4.98 4.95 21.30
CA PRO A 82 4.55 3.63 21.76
C PRO A 82 4.02 2.77 20.61
N ALA A 83 4.30 1.48 20.65
CA ALA A 83 3.73 0.47 19.76
C ALA A 83 2.20 0.57 19.70
N GLY A 84 1.61 0.35 18.53
CA GLY A 84 0.18 0.50 18.29
C GLY A 84 -0.31 1.94 18.15
N SER A 85 0.57 2.94 18.18
CA SER A 85 0.20 4.33 17.92
C SER A 85 -0.30 4.51 16.48
N LYS A 86 -1.31 5.36 16.31
CA LYS A 86 -1.90 5.69 15.00
C LYS A 86 -1.08 6.74 14.29
N LEU A 87 -1.06 6.69 12.96
CA LEU A 87 -0.32 7.63 12.13
C LEU A 87 -1.21 8.24 11.05
N ALA A 88 -1.36 9.56 11.07
CA ALA A 88 -2.02 10.33 10.02
C ALA A 88 -0.99 11.17 9.27
N LEU A 89 -0.85 10.94 7.97
CA LEU A 89 0.07 11.67 7.09
C LEU A 89 -0.73 12.57 6.15
N ASN A 90 -0.36 13.84 6.10
CA ASN A 90 -0.78 14.78 5.06
C ASN A 90 0.47 15.43 4.49
N THR A 91 0.99 14.87 3.40
CA THR A 91 2.37 15.16 2.98
C THR A 91 2.50 15.50 1.50
N ALA A 92 3.44 16.40 1.22
CA ALA A 92 3.91 16.71 -0.13
C ALA A 92 5.43 16.75 -0.16
N TRP A 93 6.04 16.24 -1.23
CA TRP A 93 7.50 16.16 -1.39
C TRP A 93 8.21 15.63 -0.14
N THR A 94 7.63 14.61 0.48
CA THR A 94 8.07 14.11 1.78
C THR A 94 8.31 12.61 1.70
N ASP A 95 9.47 12.19 2.17
CA ASP A 95 9.77 10.77 2.34
C ASP A 95 9.54 10.36 3.80
N VAL A 96 8.79 9.28 4.01
CA VAL A 96 8.43 8.77 5.33
C VAL A 96 8.87 7.32 5.45
N ARG A 97 9.58 7.01 6.54
CA ARG A 97 9.89 5.62 6.94
C ARG A 97 9.38 5.38 8.35
N ALA A 98 8.44 4.47 8.48
CA ALA A 98 7.93 4.04 9.77
C ALA A 98 8.30 2.58 10.05
N ALA A 99 9.01 2.37 11.16
CA ALA A 99 9.42 1.06 11.65
C ALA A 99 8.60 0.66 12.88
N GLY A 100 8.44 -0.65 13.07
CA GLY A 100 7.69 -1.26 14.17
C GLY A 100 6.17 -1.28 13.96
N PRO A 101 5.43 -1.84 14.93
CA PRO A 101 3.99 -2.05 14.85
C PRO A 101 3.23 -0.74 15.06
N LEU A 102 2.72 -0.16 13.99
CA LEU A 102 1.77 0.95 14.06
C LEU A 102 0.33 0.43 14.15
N GLY A 103 -0.54 1.26 14.74
CA GLY A 103 -1.98 1.06 14.73
C GLY A 103 -2.58 1.41 13.37
N ASP A 104 -3.76 2.05 13.38
CA ASP A 104 -4.40 2.52 12.16
C ASP A 104 -3.59 3.65 11.51
N CYS A 105 -3.40 3.55 10.19
CA CYS A 105 -2.70 4.54 9.39
C CYS A 105 -3.63 5.19 8.36
N ALA A 106 -3.63 6.51 8.30
CA ALA A 106 -4.35 7.32 7.31
C ALA A 106 -3.35 8.13 6.49
N LEU A 107 -3.30 7.90 5.18
CA LEU A 107 -2.34 8.53 4.28
C LEU A 107 -3.05 9.47 3.31
N ALA A 108 -2.61 10.72 3.26
CA ALA A 108 -2.91 11.68 2.21
C ALA A 108 -1.58 12.17 1.63
N VAL A 109 -1.13 11.53 0.54
CA VAL A 109 0.21 11.74 -0.02
C VAL A 109 0.08 12.37 -1.40
N ALA A 110 0.43 13.65 -1.49
CA ALA A 110 0.46 14.36 -2.77
C ALA A 110 1.68 13.95 -3.61
N SER A 111 2.83 13.77 -2.96
CA SER A 111 4.05 13.27 -3.60
C SER A 111 5.09 12.85 -2.55
N GLY A 112 5.91 11.87 -2.89
CA GLY A 112 6.98 11.34 -2.03
C GLY A 112 6.90 9.82 -1.89
N GLN A 113 7.75 9.26 -1.04
CA GLN A 113 7.77 7.84 -0.74
C GLN A 113 7.35 7.57 0.70
N VAL A 114 6.45 6.61 0.91
CA VAL A 114 6.07 6.15 2.25
C VAL A 114 6.42 4.67 2.38
N GLN A 115 7.18 4.34 3.41
CA GLN A 115 7.54 2.97 3.78
C GLN A 115 7.04 2.70 5.18
N LEU A 116 6.13 1.73 5.34
CA LEU A 116 5.58 1.31 6.61
C LEU A 116 5.93 -0.17 6.82
N GLU A 117 6.50 -0.52 7.97
CA GLU A 117 6.84 -1.91 8.26
C GLU A 117 5.60 -2.75 8.54
N GLN A 118 4.83 -2.36 9.56
CA GLN A 118 3.62 -3.06 9.98
C GLN A 118 2.55 -2.05 10.41
N VAL A 119 1.31 -2.26 9.95
CA VAL A 119 0.16 -1.42 10.31
C VAL A 119 -1.07 -2.27 10.64
N ALA A 120 -1.88 -1.81 11.58
CA ALA A 120 -3.10 -2.51 11.98
C ALA A 120 -4.20 -2.41 10.91
N ALA A 121 -4.40 -1.21 10.36
CA ALA A 121 -5.31 -0.96 9.24
C ALA A 121 -4.78 0.21 8.42
N LEU A 122 -5.15 0.27 7.14
CA LEU A 122 -4.63 1.27 6.22
C LEU A 122 -5.74 1.94 5.42
N ARG A 123 -5.78 3.27 5.44
CA ARG A 123 -6.54 4.06 4.48
C ARG A 123 -5.61 5.01 3.75
N GLY A 124 -5.65 5.06 2.43
CA GLY A 124 -4.73 5.86 1.64
C GLY A 124 -5.41 6.60 0.50
N ARG A 125 -5.04 7.87 0.31
CA ARG A 125 -5.24 8.64 -0.92
C ARG A 125 -3.89 9.14 -1.40
N LEU A 126 -3.49 8.69 -2.58
CA LEU A 126 -2.16 8.88 -3.15
C LEU A 126 -2.31 9.55 -4.51
N ALA A 127 -1.60 10.65 -4.74
CA ALA A 127 -1.59 11.30 -6.05
C ALA A 127 -0.42 10.82 -6.91
N ALA A 128 0.80 10.88 -6.38
CA ALA A 128 2.02 10.48 -7.07
C ALA A 128 3.09 10.00 -6.08
N GLY A 129 4.10 9.28 -6.60
CA GLY A 129 5.18 8.71 -5.79
C GLY A 129 4.95 7.23 -5.51
N GLY A 130 5.12 6.79 -4.27
CA GLY A 130 4.95 5.39 -3.93
C GLY A 130 4.71 5.10 -2.46
N VAL A 131 4.00 4.01 -2.20
CA VAL A 131 3.76 3.48 -0.87
C VAL A 131 4.18 2.01 -0.84
N ALA A 132 5.03 1.66 0.11
CA ALA A 132 5.39 0.28 0.40
C ALA A 132 5.01 -0.05 1.84
N VAL A 133 4.29 -1.15 2.02
CA VAL A 133 3.90 -1.66 3.34
C VAL A 133 4.36 -3.10 3.47
N GLY A 134 5.07 -3.42 4.55
CA GLY A 134 5.51 -4.78 4.82
C GLY A 134 4.32 -5.69 5.10
N ARG A 135 3.54 -5.37 6.14
CA ARG A 135 2.36 -6.14 6.57
C ARG A 135 1.20 -5.22 6.97
N VAL A 136 0.00 -5.56 6.50
CA VAL A 136 -1.27 -4.98 6.96
C VAL A 136 -2.08 -6.09 7.61
N THR A 137 -2.31 -6.00 8.92
CA THR A 137 -3.01 -7.07 9.67
C THR A 137 -4.53 -7.01 9.54
N GLY A 138 -5.07 -5.82 9.28
CA GLY A 138 -6.50 -5.56 9.10
C GLY A 138 -6.84 -5.16 7.67
N ALA A 139 -7.93 -4.40 7.52
CA ALA A 139 -8.36 -3.95 6.20
C ALA A 139 -7.45 -2.86 5.62
N ALA A 140 -7.30 -2.86 4.30
CA ALA A 140 -6.65 -1.80 3.54
C ALA A 140 -7.59 -1.24 2.47
N ASP A 141 -7.70 0.08 2.40
CA ASP A 141 -8.49 0.81 1.40
C ASP A 141 -7.63 1.93 0.80
N ILE A 142 -7.25 1.81 -0.47
CA ILE A 142 -6.27 2.68 -1.12
C ILE A 142 -6.82 3.22 -2.44
N ASP A 143 -6.99 4.54 -2.48
CA ASP A 143 -7.04 5.34 -3.71
C ASP A 143 -5.60 5.68 -4.12
N GLY A 144 -5.07 4.95 -5.09
CA GLY A 144 -3.66 4.96 -5.48
C GLY A 144 -3.28 6.03 -6.50
N GLY A 145 -4.24 6.65 -7.19
CA GLY A 145 -3.96 7.60 -8.27
C GLY A 145 -2.89 7.08 -9.25
N ALA A 146 -1.82 7.86 -9.43
CA ALA A 146 -0.67 7.48 -10.26
C ALA A 146 0.52 6.91 -9.46
N ALA A 147 0.36 6.68 -8.16
CA ALA A 147 1.42 6.19 -7.28
C ALA A 147 1.61 4.67 -7.39
N ALA A 148 2.85 4.21 -7.26
CA ALA A 148 3.12 2.77 -7.14
C ALA A 148 2.79 2.29 -5.72
N VAL A 149 2.09 1.16 -5.60
CA VAL A 149 1.71 0.58 -4.31
C VAL A 149 2.28 -0.83 -4.20
N ARG A 150 2.96 -1.12 -3.09
CA ARG A 150 3.52 -2.43 -2.77
C ARG A 150 3.07 -2.85 -1.38
N VAL A 151 2.48 -4.03 -1.27
CA VAL A 151 2.09 -4.62 0.02
C VAL A 151 2.67 -6.03 0.10
N GLY A 152 3.51 -6.29 1.10
CA GLY A 152 4.10 -7.62 1.29
C GLY A 152 3.04 -8.64 1.68
N GLU A 153 2.38 -8.41 2.81
CA GLU A 153 1.33 -9.27 3.34
C GLU A 153 0.07 -8.45 3.67
N ALA A 154 -1.07 -8.87 3.13
CA ALA A 154 -2.39 -8.31 3.42
C ALA A 154 -3.25 -9.40 4.09
N GLU A 155 -3.42 -9.29 5.41
CA GLU A 155 -4.16 -10.28 6.18
C GLU A 155 -5.67 -10.06 6.13
N GLY A 156 -6.12 -8.80 6.12
CA GLY A 156 -7.52 -8.43 5.95
C GLY A 156 -7.90 -8.11 4.50
N VAL A 157 -9.16 -7.73 4.30
CA VAL A 157 -9.70 -7.36 2.99
C VAL A 157 -8.92 -6.18 2.39
N PHE A 158 -8.54 -6.31 1.12
CA PHE A 158 -7.76 -5.30 0.41
C PHE A 158 -8.57 -4.70 -0.74
N THR A 159 -8.84 -3.40 -0.68
CA THR A 159 -9.49 -2.64 -1.74
C THR A 159 -8.54 -1.60 -2.32
N TYR A 160 -8.45 -1.56 -3.65
CA TYR A 160 -7.62 -0.59 -4.36
C TYR A 160 -8.34 -0.03 -5.58
N GLU A 161 -8.24 1.28 -5.74
CA GLU A 161 -8.61 2.00 -6.96
C GLU A 161 -7.43 2.84 -7.45
N GLY A 162 -7.07 2.76 -8.74
CA GLY A 162 -5.94 3.51 -9.27
C GLY A 162 -6.10 3.92 -10.74
N SER A 163 -5.33 4.92 -11.18
CA SER A 163 -5.38 5.42 -12.55
C SER A 163 -4.30 4.81 -13.44
N SER A 164 -3.03 4.84 -12.99
CA SER A 164 -1.90 4.35 -13.78
C SER A 164 -0.76 3.75 -12.95
N GLY A 165 -0.91 3.71 -11.63
CA GLY A 165 0.08 3.14 -10.72
C GLY A 165 0.21 1.63 -10.85
N ALA A 166 1.42 1.11 -10.65
CA ALA A 166 1.64 -0.32 -10.49
C ALA A 166 1.26 -0.74 -9.06
N LEU A 167 0.43 -1.76 -8.93
CA LEU A 167 0.11 -2.42 -7.67
C LEU A 167 0.78 -3.79 -7.63
N TRP A 168 1.44 -4.07 -6.52
CA TRP A 168 1.95 -5.39 -6.19
C TRP A 168 1.51 -5.81 -4.79
N ILE A 169 0.99 -7.03 -4.66
CA ILE A 169 0.66 -7.69 -3.40
C ILE A 169 1.41 -9.02 -3.35
N GLY A 170 2.28 -9.21 -2.36
CA GLY A 170 3.01 -10.47 -2.20
C GLY A 170 2.09 -11.62 -1.80
N HIS A 171 1.35 -11.45 -0.70
CA HIS A 171 0.40 -12.45 -0.23
C HIS A 171 -0.87 -11.77 0.30
N ALA A 172 -1.99 -12.02 -0.37
CA ALA A 172 -3.32 -11.71 0.12
C ALA A 172 -3.94 -12.94 0.80
N HIS A 173 -4.15 -12.85 2.11
CA HIS A 173 -4.77 -13.92 2.89
C HIS A 173 -6.31 -13.89 2.83
N SER A 174 -6.87 -12.71 2.56
CA SER A 174 -8.29 -12.42 2.46
C SER A 174 -8.63 -11.88 1.06
N ASP A 175 -9.89 -11.50 0.86
CA ASP A 175 -10.41 -11.03 -0.42
C ASP A 175 -9.74 -9.74 -0.90
N VAL A 176 -9.57 -9.65 -2.22
CA VAL A 176 -8.93 -8.53 -2.90
C VAL A 176 -9.87 -7.98 -3.98
N SER A 177 -10.11 -6.66 -3.94
CA SER A 177 -10.88 -5.94 -4.96
C SER A 177 -10.03 -4.82 -5.57
N LEU A 178 -9.71 -4.96 -6.86
CA LEU A 178 -8.82 -4.08 -7.61
C LEU A 178 -9.58 -3.41 -8.75
N THR A 179 -9.56 -2.08 -8.81
CA THR A 179 -10.10 -1.32 -9.92
C THR A 179 -9.05 -0.40 -10.49
N GLY A 180 -8.90 -0.33 -11.81
CA GLY A 180 -8.03 0.71 -12.35
C GLY A 180 -8.07 0.94 -13.85
N ALA A 181 -7.69 2.16 -14.26
CA ALA A 181 -7.72 2.54 -15.66
C ALA A 181 -6.50 2.02 -16.45
N GLY A 182 -5.36 1.84 -15.78
CA GLY A 182 -4.10 1.32 -16.34
C GLY A 182 -3.08 1.00 -15.24
N GLY A 183 -1.81 0.84 -15.61
CA GLY A 183 -0.75 0.42 -14.69
C GLY A 183 -0.52 -1.09 -14.79
N SER A 184 -0.40 -1.77 -13.66
CA SER A 184 -0.32 -3.25 -13.58
C SER A 184 -0.85 -3.74 -12.24
N PHE A 185 -1.56 -4.87 -12.23
CA PHE A 185 -1.97 -5.55 -11.01
C PHE A 185 -1.22 -6.87 -10.91
N ASP A 186 -0.38 -7.01 -9.90
CA ASP A 186 0.37 -8.23 -9.63
C ASP A 186 0.07 -8.70 -8.21
N VAL A 187 -0.51 -9.89 -8.07
CA VAL A 187 -0.75 -10.56 -6.80
C VAL A 187 -0.01 -11.88 -6.85
N ASP A 188 1.11 -12.00 -6.14
CA ASP A 188 1.94 -13.21 -6.20
C ASP A 188 1.20 -14.42 -5.62
N ARG A 189 0.48 -14.24 -4.51
CA ARG A 189 -0.39 -15.27 -3.92
C ARG A 189 -1.70 -14.70 -3.39
N ALA A 190 -2.81 -15.33 -3.75
CA ALA A 190 -4.14 -15.06 -3.24
C ALA A 190 -4.75 -16.33 -2.61
N ASP A 191 -5.17 -16.19 -1.35
CA ASP A 191 -5.88 -17.22 -0.62
C ASP A 191 -7.38 -16.90 -0.48
N GLY A 192 -7.84 -15.69 -0.82
CA GLY A 192 -9.25 -15.31 -0.86
C GLY A 192 -9.76 -15.08 -2.29
N ASP A 193 -10.97 -14.53 -2.39
CA ASP A 193 -11.54 -14.15 -3.67
C ASP A 193 -10.79 -12.96 -4.27
N VAL A 194 -10.65 -12.92 -5.60
CA VAL A 194 -9.99 -11.84 -6.32
C VAL A 194 -10.92 -11.25 -7.37
N VAL A 195 -11.31 -10.00 -7.18
CA VAL A 195 -12.04 -9.22 -8.18
C VAL A 195 -11.09 -8.18 -8.75
N ALA A 196 -10.85 -8.20 -10.05
CA ALA A 196 -10.02 -7.21 -10.72
C ALA A 196 -10.71 -6.67 -11.97
N LYS A 197 -10.98 -5.37 -12.00
CA LYS A 197 -11.63 -4.67 -13.11
C LYS A 197 -10.70 -3.59 -13.65
N ALA A 198 -10.25 -3.75 -14.88
CA ALA A 198 -9.25 -2.85 -15.44
C ALA A 198 -9.48 -2.40 -16.89
N GLY A 199 -8.86 -1.27 -17.23
CA GLY A 199 -8.86 -0.68 -18.56
C GLY A 199 -7.70 -1.15 -19.44
N HIS A 200 -6.48 -0.73 -19.09
CA HIS A 200 -5.23 -0.99 -19.81
C HIS A 200 -4.14 -1.47 -18.85
N CYS A 201 -4.39 -2.60 -18.18
CA CYS A 201 -3.60 -3.03 -17.03
C CYS A 201 -3.36 -4.54 -17.13
N PRO A 202 -2.15 -5.06 -17.39
CA PRO A 202 -1.89 -6.48 -17.23
C PRO A 202 -2.26 -6.91 -15.81
N ILE A 203 -2.99 -8.02 -15.71
CA ILE A 203 -3.45 -8.61 -14.45
C ILE A 203 -2.73 -9.94 -14.29
N ARG A 204 -1.92 -10.08 -13.25
CA ARG A 204 -1.23 -11.32 -12.90
C ARG A 204 -1.64 -11.76 -11.50
N ILE A 205 -2.20 -12.97 -11.41
CA ILE A 205 -2.40 -13.70 -10.17
C ILE A 205 -1.44 -14.89 -10.19
N GLY A 206 -0.34 -14.82 -9.44
CA GLY A 206 0.72 -15.82 -9.45
C GLY A 206 0.22 -17.19 -8.99
N VAL A 207 -0.44 -17.24 -7.82
CA VAL A 207 -1.07 -18.45 -7.29
C VAL A 207 -2.42 -18.11 -6.67
N LEU A 208 -3.48 -18.74 -7.17
CA LEU A 208 -4.80 -18.76 -6.55
C LEU A 208 -5.01 -20.11 -5.86
N SER A 209 -5.10 -20.07 -4.52
CA SER A 209 -5.21 -21.28 -3.69
C SER A 209 -6.65 -21.79 -3.62
N ARG A 210 -7.60 -20.91 -3.35
CA ARG A 210 -9.03 -21.18 -3.17
C ARG A 210 -9.87 -19.96 -3.60
N GLY A 211 -11.18 -20.10 -3.64
CA GLY A 211 -12.10 -19.01 -3.94
C GLY A 211 -12.38 -18.77 -5.43
N GLU A 212 -12.82 -17.58 -5.74
CA GLU A 212 -13.23 -17.14 -7.08
C GLU A 212 -12.38 -15.97 -7.58
N ALA A 213 -11.98 -16.02 -8.84
CA ALA A 213 -11.34 -14.92 -9.55
C ALA A 213 -12.26 -14.37 -10.64
N GLU A 214 -12.75 -13.14 -10.43
CA GLU A 214 -13.49 -12.35 -11.44
C GLU A 214 -12.55 -11.30 -12.02
N LEU A 215 -11.99 -11.57 -13.19
CA LEU A 215 -10.97 -10.74 -13.84
C LEU A 215 -11.52 -10.20 -15.15
N VAL A 216 -11.68 -8.88 -15.24
CA VAL A 216 -12.18 -8.19 -16.43
C VAL A 216 -11.19 -7.12 -16.84
N ASN A 217 -10.74 -7.18 -18.09
CA ASN A 217 -9.81 -6.20 -18.64
C ASN A 217 -10.22 -5.72 -20.04
N ALA A 218 -10.05 -4.43 -20.32
CA ALA A 218 -10.28 -3.93 -21.68
C ALA A 218 -9.06 -4.18 -22.60
N ALA A 219 -7.86 -4.12 -22.05
CA ALA A 219 -6.60 -4.37 -22.75
C ALA A 219 -5.47 -4.69 -21.77
N GLY A 220 -4.62 -5.64 -22.14
CA GLY A 220 -3.55 -6.16 -21.29
C GLY A 220 -3.86 -7.59 -20.89
N GLY A 221 -2.87 -8.47 -21.04
CA GLY A 221 -3.04 -9.89 -20.77
C GLY A 221 -3.52 -10.18 -19.34
N ILE A 222 -4.18 -11.32 -19.19
CA ILE A 222 -4.56 -11.86 -17.88
C ILE A 222 -3.80 -13.17 -17.69
N GLU A 223 -3.04 -13.27 -16.61
CA GLU A 223 -2.32 -14.47 -16.22
C GLU A 223 -2.82 -14.96 -14.86
N ILE A 224 -3.22 -16.23 -14.79
CA ILE A 224 -3.65 -16.88 -13.55
C ILE A 224 -2.90 -18.20 -13.38
N GLY A 225 -2.17 -18.32 -12.26
CA GLY A 225 -1.66 -19.60 -11.77
C GLY A 225 -2.62 -20.21 -10.75
N VAL A 226 -2.89 -21.51 -10.87
CA VAL A 226 -3.72 -22.28 -9.92
C VAL A 226 -2.83 -23.23 -9.13
N SER A 227 -3.01 -23.25 -7.80
CA SER A 227 -2.26 -24.13 -6.90
C SER A 227 -2.34 -25.61 -7.30
N GLU A 228 -1.25 -26.37 -7.13
CA GLU A 228 -1.16 -27.79 -7.50
C GLU A 228 -2.24 -28.68 -6.86
N GLY A 229 -2.71 -28.34 -5.66
CA GLY A 229 -3.72 -29.11 -4.92
C GLY A 229 -5.17 -28.80 -5.28
N SER A 230 -5.42 -27.77 -6.10
CA SER A 230 -6.77 -27.26 -6.36
C SER A 230 -7.30 -27.71 -7.73
N THR A 231 -8.62 -27.84 -7.86
CA THR A 231 -9.27 -28.00 -9.17
C THR A 231 -9.85 -26.67 -9.61
N ALA A 232 -9.87 -26.39 -10.91
CA ALA A 232 -10.41 -25.13 -11.41
C ALA A 232 -11.58 -25.35 -12.38
N SER A 233 -12.66 -24.62 -12.16
CA SER A 233 -13.67 -24.37 -13.19
C SER A 233 -13.30 -23.09 -13.92
N VAL A 234 -13.03 -23.19 -15.22
CA VAL A 234 -12.54 -22.07 -16.03
C VAL A 234 -13.61 -21.63 -17.02
N ASP A 235 -13.99 -20.37 -16.92
CA ASP A 235 -14.77 -19.62 -17.90
C ASP A 235 -13.93 -18.42 -18.36
N ALA A 236 -13.24 -18.55 -19.49
CA ALA A 236 -12.33 -17.54 -20.01
C ALA A 236 -12.63 -17.21 -21.47
N ASP A 237 -12.70 -15.92 -21.81
CA ASP A 237 -12.95 -15.44 -23.18
C ASP A 237 -12.08 -14.22 -23.49
N SER A 238 -11.44 -14.24 -24.67
CA SER A 238 -10.73 -13.09 -25.24
C SER A 238 -11.30 -12.75 -26.61
N THR A 239 -11.72 -11.48 -26.80
CA THR A 239 -12.30 -11.05 -28.08
C THR A 239 -11.25 -10.92 -29.20
N LYS A 240 -10.01 -10.53 -28.87
CA LYS A 240 -8.90 -10.28 -29.82
C LYS A 240 -7.57 -10.82 -29.31
N GLY A 241 -7.58 -12.02 -28.74
CA GLY A 241 -6.41 -12.75 -28.28
C GLY A 241 -6.72 -14.24 -28.18
N ALA A 242 -5.76 -15.01 -27.67
CA ALA A 242 -5.90 -16.43 -27.43
C ALA A 242 -6.17 -16.71 -25.95
N VAL A 243 -6.96 -17.75 -25.69
CA VAL A 243 -7.11 -18.33 -24.35
C VAL A 243 -6.28 -19.61 -24.29
N ARG A 244 -5.28 -19.65 -23.41
CA ARG A 244 -4.42 -20.82 -23.19
C ARG A 244 -4.67 -21.37 -21.80
N ASN A 245 -5.26 -22.55 -21.72
CA ASN A 245 -5.50 -23.26 -20.47
C ASN A 245 -4.69 -24.56 -20.48
N THR A 246 -3.70 -24.67 -19.59
CA THR A 246 -2.88 -25.87 -19.43
C THR A 246 -3.24 -26.69 -18.18
N LEU A 247 -4.35 -26.36 -17.52
CA LEU A 247 -4.82 -27.12 -16.36
C LEU A 247 -5.29 -28.52 -16.78
N PRO A 248 -4.91 -29.57 -16.03
CA PRO A 248 -5.41 -30.92 -16.27
C PRO A 248 -6.92 -30.96 -15.98
N GLN A 249 -7.67 -31.69 -16.82
CA GLN A 249 -9.05 -32.05 -16.47
C GLN A 249 -9.02 -32.96 -15.24
N GLN A 250 -9.43 -32.43 -14.09
CA GLN A 250 -9.55 -33.21 -12.86
C GLN A 250 -10.93 -33.02 -12.23
N THR A 251 -11.39 -34.09 -11.59
CA THR A 251 -12.69 -34.16 -10.90
C THR A 251 -12.41 -34.39 -9.42
N GLY A 252 -12.77 -33.43 -8.56
CA GLY A 252 -12.62 -33.51 -7.10
C GLY A 252 -11.42 -32.74 -6.51
N GLY A 253 -11.63 -32.06 -5.39
CA GLY A 253 -10.67 -31.15 -4.73
C GLY A 253 -11.35 -29.85 -4.28
N GLU A 254 -10.61 -28.95 -3.61
CA GLU A 254 -11.09 -27.57 -3.38
C GLU A 254 -11.21 -26.88 -4.75
N GLN A 255 -12.39 -26.33 -5.05
CA GLN A 255 -12.73 -25.82 -6.38
C GLN A 255 -12.49 -24.32 -6.43
N VAL A 256 -11.54 -23.91 -7.27
CA VAL A 256 -11.34 -22.53 -7.68
C VAL A 256 -12.24 -22.22 -8.87
N ARG A 257 -12.91 -21.08 -8.87
CA ARG A 257 -13.66 -20.59 -10.04
C ARG A 257 -12.92 -19.46 -10.68
N ILE A 258 -12.74 -19.52 -11.99
CA ILE A 258 -12.04 -18.49 -12.76
C ILE A 258 -13.01 -17.99 -13.81
N HIS A 259 -13.42 -16.73 -13.66
CA HIS A 259 -14.12 -15.98 -14.69
C HIS A 259 -13.19 -14.89 -15.20
N ALA A 260 -12.66 -15.07 -16.42
CA ALA A 260 -11.71 -14.13 -17.03
C ALA A 260 -12.26 -13.60 -18.36
N ARG A 261 -12.23 -12.28 -18.54
CA ARG A 261 -12.67 -11.62 -19.77
C ARG A 261 -11.66 -10.56 -20.17
N THR A 262 -11.16 -10.64 -21.40
CA THR A 262 -10.40 -9.54 -21.99
C THR A 262 -10.87 -9.21 -23.40
N ARG A 263 -10.83 -7.94 -23.78
CA ARG A 263 -11.18 -7.54 -25.17
C ARG A 263 -9.97 -7.59 -26.09
N LEU A 264 -8.81 -7.20 -25.62
CA LEU A 264 -7.55 -7.15 -26.36
C LEU A 264 -6.47 -7.84 -25.52
N ASP A 265 -5.70 -8.76 -26.12
CA ASP A 265 -4.63 -9.55 -25.51
C ASP A 265 -5.05 -10.96 -25.02
N ASP A 266 -4.05 -11.75 -24.63
CA ASP A 266 -4.20 -13.17 -24.30
C ASP A 266 -4.65 -13.40 -22.84
N ILE A 267 -5.29 -14.54 -22.61
CA ILE A 267 -5.53 -15.08 -21.26
C ILE A 267 -4.72 -16.37 -21.12
N VAL A 268 -3.88 -16.44 -20.09
CA VAL A 268 -3.04 -17.61 -19.79
C VAL A 268 -3.40 -18.16 -18.41
N ILE A 269 -3.80 -19.43 -18.37
CA ILE A 269 -4.14 -20.16 -17.16
C ILE A 269 -3.24 -21.37 -17.07
N HIS A 270 -2.51 -21.49 -15.97
CA HIS A 270 -1.50 -22.52 -15.79
C HIS A 270 -1.45 -23.04 -14.34
N ARG A 271 -0.73 -24.15 -14.15
CA ARG A 271 -0.41 -24.67 -12.81
C ARG A 271 0.75 -23.87 -12.21
N ALA A 272 0.57 -23.38 -11.00
CA ALA A 272 1.64 -22.78 -10.23
C ALA A 272 2.21 -23.81 -9.24
N GLY A 273 3.51 -24.08 -9.37
CA GLY A 273 4.30 -24.95 -8.50
C GLY A 273 5.16 -24.18 -7.51
#